data_AF-W8NUL7-F1
#
_entry.id   AF-W8NUL7-F1
#
_cell.length_a   1.000
_cell.length_b   1.000
_cell.length_c   1.000
_cell.angle_alpha   90.00
_cell.angle_beta   90.00
_cell.angle_gamma   90.00
#
_symmetry.space_group_name_H-M   'P 1'
#
loop_
_entity.id
_entity.type
_entity.pdbx_description
1 polymer ?
#
loop_
_entity_poly.entity_id
_entity_poly.type
_entity_poly.pdbx_seq_one_letter_code
_entity_poly.pdbx_strand_id
1 'polypeptide(L)'
;MVRIGYVGRGSFRVQRFQCRRCGRTFTELEGTPFKGVHDPKALVAVAYLRLRAGLSESSIARLLGIPYPTVRRLSRRVLEHKGFMERLLDVLLEAHI
;
A
#
# COMPACT_ATOMS: atom_id res chain seq x y z
N MET A 1 -8.97 14.72 16.90
CA MET A 1 -7.97 15.16 15.90
C MET A 1 -8.47 16.41 15.18
N VAL A 2 -7.60 17.18 14.52
CA VAL A 2 -7.98 18.29 13.63
C VAL A 2 -7.41 18.04 12.23
N ARG A 3 -8.15 18.44 11.18
CA ARG A 3 -7.65 18.44 9.80
C ARG A 3 -6.73 19.64 9.61
N ILE A 4 -5.51 19.40 9.10
CA ILE A 4 -4.47 20.46 8.95
C ILE A 4 -4.00 20.62 7.50
N GLY A 5 -4.82 20.19 6.53
CA GLY A 5 -4.52 20.24 5.10
C GLY A 5 -4.20 18.86 4.49
N TYR A 6 -3.53 18.85 3.35
CA TYR A 6 -3.32 17.65 2.53
C TYR A 6 -1.86 17.51 2.09
N VAL A 7 -1.44 16.29 1.74
CA VAL A 7 -0.21 16.02 0.97
C VAL A 7 -0.60 15.57 -0.42
N GLY A 8 -0.03 16.20 -1.45
CA GLY A 8 -0.19 15.75 -2.84
C GLY A 8 0.60 14.47 -3.11
N ARG A 9 -0.04 13.48 -3.74
CA ARG A 9 0.56 12.20 -4.14
C ARG A 9 0.18 11.91 -5.59
N GLY A 10 0.71 12.72 -6.51
CA GLY A 10 0.37 12.64 -7.93
C GLY A 10 -1.10 12.97 -8.16
N SER A 11 -1.90 11.99 -8.60
CA SER A 11 -3.32 12.17 -8.94
C SER A 11 -4.27 12.25 -7.75
N PHE A 12 -3.80 11.95 -6.52
CA PHE A 12 -4.65 12.00 -5.33
C PHE A 12 -4.04 12.85 -4.21
N ARG A 13 -4.91 13.32 -3.32
CA ARG A 13 -4.55 14.10 -2.14
C ARG A 13 -4.79 13.26 -0.90
N VAL A 14 -3.81 13.26 0.00
CA VAL A 14 -3.88 12.52 1.26
C VAL A 14 -4.16 13.49 2.40
N GLN A 15 -5.26 13.30 3.13
CA GLN A 15 -5.61 14.14 4.28
C GLN A 15 -4.57 14.03 5.40
N ARG A 16 -4.13 15.17 5.92
CA ARG A 16 -3.30 15.27 7.13
C ARG A 16 -4.15 15.63 8.34
N PHE A 17 -3.77 15.07 9.47
CA PHE A 17 -4.37 15.34 10.77
C PHE A 17 -3.30 15.73 11.79
N GLN A 18 -3.73 16.45 12.82
CA GLN A 18 -2.97 16.68 14.03
C GLN A 18 -3.74 16.18 15.25
N CYS A 19 -3.05 15.49 16.15
CA CYS A 19 -3.61 15.09 17.44
C CYS A 19 -3.77 16.33 18.33
N ARG A 20 -4.98 16.55 18.88
CA ARG A 20 -5.25 17.67 19.80
C ARG A 20 -4.54 17.51 21.15
N ARG A 21 -4.22 16.27 21.55
CA ARG A 21 -3.61 15.97 22.86
C ARG A 21 -2.10 16.09 22.86
N CYS A 22 -1.43 15.54 21.84
CA CYS A 22 0.04 15.46 21.80
C CYS A 22 0.67 16.22 20.64
N GLY A 23 -0.10 16.90 19.79
CA GLY A 23 0.41 17.68 18.67
C GLY A 23 1.00 16.87 17.49
N ARG A 24 1.15 15.55 17.61
CA ARG A 24 1.68 14.68 16.55
C ARG A 24 0.83 14.78 15.28
N THR A 25 1.50 14.88 14.13
CA THR A 25 0.84 14.83 12.82
C THR A 25 0.82 13.41 12.25
N PHE A 26 -0.25 13.09 11.53
CA PHE A 26 -0.42 11.80 10.85
C PHE A 26 -1.28 12.00 9.61
N THR A 27 -1.40 10.97 8.77
CA THR A 27 -2.20 11.01 7.55
C THR A 27 -3.35 10.00 7.64
N GLU A 28 -4.36 10.10 6.77
CA GLU A 28 -5.40 9.06 6.67
C GLU A 28 -4.84 7.68 6.29
N LEU A 29 -3.65 7.64 5.68
CA LEU A 29 -2.95 6.38 5.38
C LEU A 29 -2.15 5.83 6.57
N GLU A 30 -2.11 6.52 7.71
CA GLU A 30 -1.38 6.06 8.90
C GLU A 30 -1.89 4.68 9.34
N GLY A 31 -0.99 3.73 9.59
CA GLY A 31 -1.36 2.35 9.96
C GLY A 31 -1.81 1.46 8.80
N THR A 32 -1.90 2.00 7.58
CA THR A 32 -2.21 1.23 6.37
C THR A 32 -0.94 0.85 5.61
N PRO A 33 -0.97 -0.23 4.79
CA PRO A 33 0.17 -0.57 3.93
C PRO A 33 0.51 0.54 2.92
N PHE A 34 -0.40 1.47 2.64
CA PHE A 34 -0.17 2.59 1.72
C PHE A 34 0.66 3.74 2.33
N LYS A 35 0.90 3.75 3.64
CA LYS A 35 1.64 4.83 4.30
C LYS A 35 3.04 5.01 3.69
N GLY A 36 3.27 6.15 3.05
CA GLY A 36 4.58 6.47 2.46
C GLY A 36 4.92 5.69 1.18
N VAL A 37 3.96 4.96 0.59
CA VAL A 37 4.15 4.32 -0.71
C VAL A 37 3.96 5.37 -1.81
N HIS A 38 4.94 5.47 -2.71
CA HIS A 38 4.89 6.39 -3.84
C HIS A 38 4.11 5.83 -5.04
N ASP A 39 4.17 4.51 -5.23
CA ASP A 39 3.42 3.81 -6.27
C ASP A 39 2.48 2.77 -5.64
N PRO A 40 1.23 3.15 -5.35
CA PRO A 40 0.22 2.23 -4.83
C PRO A 40 -0.11 1.08 -5.79
N LYS A 41 0.01 1.28 -7.11
CA LYS A 41 -0.30 0.24 -8.10
C LYS A 41 0.71 -0.89 -8.02
N ALA A 42 2.00 -0.56 -7.90
CA ALA A 42 3.05 -1.57 -7.67
C ALA A 42 2.81 -2.36 -6.37
N LEU A 43 2.38 -1.70 -5.29
CA LEU A 43 2.03 -2.39 -4.04
C LEU A 43 0.89 -3.40 -4.26
N VAL A 44 -0.19 -2.99 -4.92
CA VAL A 44 -1.34 -3.87 -5.20
C VAL A 44 -0.95 -5.03 -6.11
N ALA A 45 -0.17 -4.77 -7.17
CA ALA A 45 0.32 -5.81 -8.07
C ALA A 45 1.20 -6.83 -7.35
N VAL A 46 2.17 -6.38 -6.53
CA VAL A 46 2.99 -7.27 -5.70
C VAL A 46 2.12 -8.06 -4.73
N ALA A 47 1.10 -7.45 -4.13
CA ALA A 47 0.21 -8.17 -3.22
C ALA A 47 -0.57 -9.28 -3.91
N TYR A 48 -1.16 -9.01 -5.08
CA TYR A 48 -1.86 -10.01 -5.86
C TYR A 48 -0.93 -11.17 -6.22
N LEU A 49 0.23 -10.87 -6.81
CA LEU A 49 1.16 -11.90 -7.27
C LEU A 49 1.75 -12.72 -6.11
N ARG A 50 1.96 -12.09 -4.95
CA ARG A 50 2.52 -12.76 -3.77
C ARG A 50 1.48 -13.59 -3.01
N LEU A 51 0.28 -13.06 -2.80
CA LEU A 51 -0.75 -13.66 -1.95
C LEU A 51 -1.73 -14.58 -2.71
N ARG A 52 -2.06 -14.25 -3.96
CA ARG A 52 -3.01 -15.02 -4.78
C ARG A 52 -2.30 -15.96 -5.76
N ALA A 53 -1.32 -15.43 -6.49
CA ALA A 53 -0.57 -16.24 -7.47
C ALA A 53 0.60 -17.03 -6.86
N GLY A 54 0.94 -16.79 -5.59
CA GLY A 54 1.97 -17.55 -4.87
C GLY A 54 3.40 -17.38 -5.42
N LEU A 55 3.66 -16.34 -6.23
CA LEU A 55 4.95 -16.17 -6.90
C LEU A 55 6.06 -15.75 -5.94
N SER A 56 7.29 -16.14 -6.27
CA SER A 56 8.49 -15.68 -5.58
C SER A 56 8.83 -14.23 -5.92
N GLU A 57 9.53 -13.55 -5.02
CA GLU A 57 9.95 -12.14 -5.20
C GLU A 57 10.78 -11.93 -6.47
N SER A 58 11.62 -12.91 -6.84
CA SER A 58 12.42 -12.86 -8.08
C SER A 58 11.56 -12.97 -9.34
N SER A 59 10.55 -13.84 -9.33
CA SER A 59 9.59 -13.98 -10.44
C SER A 59 8.76 -12.72 -10.59
N ILE A 60 8.31 -12.13 -9.47
CA ILE A 60 7.56 -10.87 -9.46
C ILE A 60 8.41 -9.72 -10.01
N ALA A 61 9.68 -9.62 -9.60
CA ALA A 61 10.60 -8.59 -10.12
C ALA A 61 10.77 -8.69 -11.63
N ARG A 62 10.97 -9.91 -12.15
CA ARG A 62 11.07 -10.16 -13.59
C ARG A 62 9.78 -9.82 -14.33
N LEU A 63 8.64 -10.26 -13.80
CA LEU A 63 7.33 -10.07 -14.44
C LEU A 63 6.91 -8.60 -14.51
N LEU A 64 7.13 -7.86 -13.42
CA LEU A 64 6.73 -6.45 -13.31
C LEU A 64 7.80 -5.48 -13.85
N GLY A 65 9.00 -5.96 -14.20
CA GLY A 65 10.11 -5.11 -14.62
C GLY A 65 10.61 -4.14 -13.54
N ILE A 66 10.34 -4.42 -12.27
CA ILE A 66 10.75 -3.57 -11.14
C ILE A 66 11.95 -4.17 -10.38
N PRO A 67 12.84 -3.34 -9.81
CA PRO A 67 14.01 -3.83 -9.10
C PRO A 67 13.66 -4.78 -7.95
N TYR A 68 14.39 -5.90 -7.85
CA TYR A 68 14.19 -6.90 -6.79
C TYR A 68 14.17 -6.30 -5.36
N PRO A 69 15.05 -5.35 -4.98
CA PRO A 69 14.97 -4.74 -3.64
C PRO A 69 13.64 -4.02 -3.38
N THR A 70 13.03 -3.45 -4.42
CA THR A 70 11.70 -2.83 -4.33
C THR A 70 10.63 -3.89 -4.15
N VAL A 71 10.67 -5.00 -4.91
CA VAL A 71 9.73 -6.12 -4.72
C VAL A 71 9.83 -6.70 -3.32
N ARG A 72 11.04 -6.95 -2.83
CA ARG A 72 11.27 -7.49 -1.48
C ARG A 72 10.70 -6.57 -0.40
N ARG A 73 10.95 -5.26 -0.51
CA ARG A 73 10.38 -4.26 0.41
C ARG A 73 8.85 -4.25 0.37
N LEU A 74 8.26 -4.29 -0.82
CA LEU A 74 6.81 -4.33 -0.98
C LEU A 74 6.22 -5.65 -0.48
N SER A 75 6.86 -6.78 -0.76
CA SER A 75 6.42 -8.12 -0.32
C SER A 75 6.42 -8.23 1.20
N ARG A 76 7.49 -7.75 1.87
CA ARG A 76 7.53 -7.67 3.32
C ARG A 76 6.35 -6.87 3.88
N ARG A 77 6.11 -5.69 3.32
CA ARG A 77 4.99 -4.82 3.71
C ARG A 77 3.63 -5.46 3.46
N VAL A 78 3.46 -6.18 2.35
CA VAL A 78 2.25 -6.95 2.06
C VAL A 78 2.03 -8.00 3.13
N LEU A 79 3.06 -8.75 3.52
CA LEU A 79 2.95 -9.78 4.55
C LEU A 79 2.68 -9.19 5.94
N GLU A 80 3.32 -8.08 6.30
CA GLU A 80 3.07 -7.34 7.54
C GLU A 80 1.60 -6.86 7.64
N HIS A 81 0.96 -6.58 6.50
CA HIS A 81 -0.43 -6.14 6.41
C HIS A 81 -1.33 -7.16 5.71
N LYS A 82 -1.02 -8.46 5.81
CA LYS A 82 -1.66 -9.52 4.99
C LYS A 82 -3.18 -9.43 4.97
N GLY A 83 -3.84 -9.40 6.13
CA GLY A 83 -5.31 -9.37 6.20
C GLY A 83 -5.94 -8.11 5.61
N PHE A 84 -5.25 -6.97 5.65
CA PHE A 84 -5.72 -5.76 4.94
C PHE A 84 -5.63 -5.97 3.42
N MET A 85 -4.50 -6.50 2.94
CA MET A 85 -4.28 -6.71 1.51
C MET A 85 -5.18 -7.80 0.94
N GLU A 86 -5.46 -8.87 1.68
CA GLU A 86 -6.43 -9.90 1.27
C GLU A 86 -7.81 -9.30 1.03
N ARG A 87 -8.36 -8.56 2.03
CA ARG A 87 -9.65 -7.88 1.90
C ARG A 87 -9.70 -6.88 0.75
N LEU A 88 -8.62 -6.12 0.55
CA LEU A 88 -8.54 -5.20 -0.57
C LEU A 88 -8.60 -5.95 -1.91
N LEU A 89 -7.86 -7.06 -2.03
CA LEU A 89 -7.87 -7.87 -3.24
C LEU A 89 -9.24 -8.54 -3.46
N ASP A 90 -9.93 -8.98 -2.41
CA ASP A 90 -11.31 -9.50 -2.52
C ASP A 90 -12.22 -8.44 -3.15
N VAL A 91 -12.26 -7.23 -2.59
CA VAL A 91 -13.08 -6.12 -3.12
C VAL A 91 -12.73 -5.80 -4.57
N LEU A 92 -11.45 -5.76 -4.92
CA LEU A 92 -11.01 -5.43 -6.28
C LEU A 92 -11.35 -6.54 -7.29
N LEU A 93 -11.31 -7.81 -6.90
CA LEU A 93 -11.57 -8.94 -7.80
C LEU A 93 -13.06 -9.29 -7.90
N GLU A 94 -13.82 -9.13 -6.83
CA GLU A 94 -15.28 -9.33 -6.80
C GLU A 94 -16.03 -8.20 -7.53
N ALA A 95 -15.47 -6.99 -7.60
CA ALA A 95 -16.02 -5.89 -8.39
C ALA A 95 -16.00 -6.14 -9.92
N HIS A 96 -15.48 -7.29 -10.36
CA HIS A 96 -15.36 -7.70 -11.75
C HIS A 96 -16.24 -8.91 -12.13
N ILE A 97 -17.18 -9.31 -11.26
CA ILE A 97 -18.19 -10.35 -11.52
C ILE A 97 -19.58 -9.71 -11.59
#